data_AF-A0A9E0I1U3-F1
#
_entry.id   AF-A0A9E0I1U3-F1
#
_cell.length_a   1.000
_cell.length_b   1.000
_cell.length_c   1.000
_cell.angle_alpha   90.00
_cell.angle_beta   90.00
_cell.angle_gamma   90.00
#
_symmetry.space_group_name_H-M   'P 1'
#
loop_
_entity.id
_entity.type
_entity.pdbx_description
1 polymer ?
#
loop_
_entity_poly.entity_id
_entity_poly.type
_entity_poly.pdbx_seq_one_letter_code
_entity_poly.pdbx_strand_id
1 'polypeptide(L)' 'MAREKMMTRADQQARHVINFGKPFSVEEMVAKIDAVTPEDVSLLAQDVFTSQPTLAGIGPLKNLICYDDLCKKLAA' A
#
# COMPACT_ATOMS: atom_id res chain seq x y z
N MET A 1 1.46 -5.35 -12.28
CA MET A 1 1.49 -6.72 -12.88
C MET A 1 0.05 -7.25 -13.00
N ALA A 2 -0.19 -8.33 -13.76
CA ALA A 2 -1.52 -8.82 -14.20
C ALA A 2 -2.16 -8.01 -15.35
N ARG A 3 -1.55 -8.02 -16.54
CA ARG A 3 -2.07 -7.34 -17.74
C ARG A 3 -2.20 -8.24 -18.97
N GLU A 4 -2.17 -9.55 -18.78
CA GLU A 4 -2.26 -10.51 -19.87
C GLU A 4 -3.72 -10.75 -20.30
N LYS A 5 -4.66 -10.62 -19.34
CA LYS A 5 -6.10 -10.77 -19.59
C LYS A 5 -6.70 -9.44 -20.06
N MET A 6 -7.47 -9.49 -21.15
CA MET A 6 -8.14 -8.33 -21.74
C MET A 6 -8.99 -7.56 -20.73
N MET A 7 -9.84 -8.25 -19.95
CA MET A 7 -10.70 -7.58 -18.97
C MET A 7 -9.91 -6.87 -17.88
N THR A 8 -8.81 -7.47 -17.40
CA THR A 8 -7.95 -6.82 -16.39
C THR A 8 -7.29 -5.55 -16.93
N ARG A 9 -6.90 -5.55 -18.22
CA ARG A 9 -6.41 -4.33 -18.87
C ARG A 9 -7.49 -3.25 -18.98
N ALA A 10 -8.72 -3.62 -19.33
CA ALA A 10 -9.82 -2.68 -19.44
C ALA A 10 -10.17 -2.05 -18.08
N ASP A 11 -10.29 -2.86 -17.02
CA ASP A 11 -10.53 -2.38 -15.65
C ASP A 11 -9.43 -1.42 -15.19
N GLN A 12 -8.17 -1.80 -15.40
CA GLN A 12 -7.03 -0.96 -15.01
C GLN A 12 -7.04 0.40 -15.72
N GLN A 13 -7.31 0.42 -17.03
CA GLN A 13 -7.40 1.66 -17.80
C GLN A 13 -8.53 2.56 -17.28
N ALA A 14 -9.72 1.99 -17.06
CA ALA A 14 -10.87 2.73 -16.56
C ALA A 14 -10.59 3.34 -15.18
N ARG A 15 -10.08 2.55 -14.23
CA ARG A 15 -9.77 3.02 -12.86
C ARG A 15 -8.71 4.12 -12.85
N HIS A 16 -7.72 4.02 -13.73
CA HIS A 16 -6.69 5.05 -13.82
C HIS A 16 -7.26 6.37 -14.37
N VAL A 17 -8.14 6.31 -15.37
CA VAL A 17 -8.84 7.50 -15.88
C VAL A 17 -9.73 8.12 -14.80
N ILE A 18 -10.48 7.30 -14.06
CA ILE A 18 -11.35 7.77 -12.97
C ILE A 18 -10.55 8.46 -11.86
N ASN A 19 -9.43 7.87 -11.44
CA ASN A 19 -8.65 8.37 -10.31
C ASN A 19 -7.69 9.52 -10.67
N PHE A 20 -7.16 9.52 -11.90
CA PHE A 20 -6.06 10.41 -12.30
C PHE A 20 -6.34 11.23 -13.56
N GLY A 21 -7.54 11.11 -14.16
CA GLY A 21 -7.95 11.89 -15.33
C GLY A 21 -7.20 11.56 -16.62
N LYS A 22 -6.39 10.48 -16.64
CA LYS A 22 -5.60 10.09 -17.82
C LYS A 22 -5.51 8.57 -17.98
N PRO A 23 -5.30 8.05 -19.21
CA PRO A 23 -5.04 6.63 -19.43
C PRO A 23 -3.82 6.13 -18.66
N PHE A 24 -3.82 4.85 -18.31
CA PHE A 24 -2.68 4.21 -17.64
C PHE A 24 -1.52 4.00 -18.63
N SER A 25 -0.35 4.56 -18.32
CA SER A 25 0.92 4.28 -19.01
C SER A 25 1.77 3.31 -18.21
N VAL A 26 2.37 2.37 -18.93
CA VAL A 26 3.25 1.34 -18.37
C VAL A 26 4.59 1.95 -18.05
N GLU A 27 5.08 2.73 -19.00
CA GLU A 27 6.40 3.33 -19.04
C GLU A 27 6.53 4.31 -17.89
N GLU A 28 5.51 5.14 -17.66
CA GLU A 28 5.44 6.03 -16.50
C GLU A 28 5.43 5.26 -15.18
N MET A 29 4.67 4.16 -15.09
CA MET A 29 4.58 3.37 -13.86
C MET A 29 5.91 2.68 -13.56
N VAL A 30 6.56 2.11 -14.57
CA VAL A 30 7.87 1.46 -14.45
C VAL A 30 8.93 2.48 -14.04
N ALA A 31 8.99 3.63 -14.73
CA ALA A 31 9.92 4.70 -14.38
C ALA A 31 9.75 5.20 -12.94
N LYS A 32 8.51 5.28 -12.44
CA LYS A 32 8.25 5.63 -11.04
C LYS A 32 8.74 4.58 -10.06
N ILE A 33 8.63 3.29 -10.39
CA ILE A 33 9.13 2.19 -9.56
C ILE A 33 10.65 2.21 -9.55
N ASP A 34 11.28 2.36 -10.72
CA ASP A 34 12.73 2.37 -10.87
C ASP A 34 13.39 3.56 -10.18
N ALA A 35 12.65 4.66 -10.01
CA ALA A 35 13.11 5.86 -9.31
C ALA A 35 13.07 5.74 -7.76
N VAL A 36 12.50 4.67 -7.20
CA VAL A 36 12.40 4.49 -5.74
C VAL A 36 13.79 4.23 -5.14
N THR A 37 14.14 5.01 -4.12
CA THR A 37 15.41 4.90 -3.39
C THR A 37 15.24 4.26 -2.01
N PRO A 38 16.32 3.73 -1.39
CA PRO A 38 16.29 3.25 0.00
C PRO A 38 15.83 4.32 1.01
N GLU A 39 16.14 5.59 0.74
CA GLU A 39 15.73 6.73 1.55
C GLU A 39 14.21 6.94 1.49
N ASP A 40 13.61 6.85 0.30
CA ASP A 40 12.15 6.94 0.12
C ASP A 40 11.42 5.85 0.92
N VAL A 41 11.96 4.63 0.91
CA VAL A 41 11.40 3.50 1.66
C VAL A 41 11.55 3.72 3.16
N SER A 42 12.69 4.26 3.61
CA SER A 42 12.94 4.54 5.03
C SER A 42 12.01 5.63 5.56
N LEU A 43 11.79 6.70 4.79
CA LEU A 43 10.84 7.77 5.11
C LEU A 43 9.40 7.24 5.18
N LEU A 44 8.97 6.48 4.16
CA LEU A 44 7.64 5.88 4.16
C LEU A 44 7.45 4.92 5.33
N ALA A 45 8.47 4.13 5.68
CA ALA A 45 8.42 3.22 6.81
C ALA A 45 8.23 3.99 8.13
N GLN A 46 8.95 5.10 8.30
CA GLN A 46 8.78 5.96 9.48
C GLN A 46 7.34 6.48 9.58
N ASP A 47 6.75 7.00 8.49
CA ASP A 47 5.36 7.46 8.48
C ASP A 47 4.36 6.34 8.79
N VAL A 48 4.53 5.16 8.18
CA VAL A 48 3.65 4.01 8.37
C VAL A 48 3.68 3.51 9.81
N PHE A 49 4.87 3.35 10.41
CA PHE A 49 5.02 2.78 11.75
C PHE A 49 4.75 3.77 12.89
N THR A 50 4.91 5.08 12.65
CA THR A 50 4.58 6.11 13.65
C THR A 50 3.10 6.49 13.66
N SER A 51 2.35 6.18 12.60
CA SER A 51 0.91 6.41 12.52
C SER A 51 0.11 5.53 13.49
N GLN A 52 -1.10 5.98 13.87
CA GLN A 52 -1.97 5.20 14.76
C GLN A 52 -2.43 3.90 14.07
N PRO A 53 -2.04 2.71 14.58
CA PRO A 53 -2.37 1.46 13.93
C PRO A 53 -3.86 1.13 14.08
N THR A 54 -4.41 0.42 13.10
CA THR A 54 -5.76 -0.14 13.18
C THR A 54 -5.68 -1.64 13.46
N LEU A 55 -6.32 -2.10 14.54
CA LEU A 55 -6.37 -3.51 14.93
C LEU A 55 -7.80 -4.04 14.83
N ALA A 56 -7.99 -5.10 14.05
CA ALA A 56 -9.25 -5.82 13.93
C ALA A 56 -9.01 -7.32 14.15
N GLY A 57 -9.87 -7.97 14.94
CA GLY A 57 -9.79 -9.39 15.23
C GLY A 57 -11.18 -10.02 15.32
N ILE A 58 -11.33 -11.25 14.82
CA ILE A 58 -12.59 -12.01 14.84
C ILE A 58 -12.29 -13.43 15.32
N GLY A 59 -13.14 -13.97 16.22
CA GLY A 59 -13.02 -15.34 16.75
C GLY A 59 -12.40 -15.40 18.16
N PRO A 60 -11.74 -16.51 18.55
CA PRO A 60 -11.08 -16.64 19.84
C PRO A 60 -9.80 -15.76 19.94
N LEU A 61 -9.89 -14.61 20.61
CA LEU A 61 -8.83 -13.59 20.63
C LEU A 61 -7.86 -13.70 21.83
N LYS A 62 -7.86 -14.81 22.56
CA LYS A 62 -7.10 -14.95 23.82
C LYS A 62 -5.59 -14.66 23.69
N ASN A 63 -5.01 -14.95 22.52
CA ASN A 63 -3.58 -14.76 22.24
C ASN A 63 -3.29 -13.48 21.43
N LEU A 64 -4.31 -12.64 21.18
CA LEU A 64 -4.12 -11.38 20.48
C LEU A 64 -3.44 -10.37 21.43
N ILE A 65 -2.43 -9.67 20.93
CA ILE A 65 -1.74 -8.62 21.69
C ILE A 65 -2.72 -7.49 22.05
N CYS A 66 -2.53 -6.87 23.22
CA CYS A 66 -3.27 -5.66 23.59
C CYS A 66 -2.94 -4.53 22.61
N TYR A 67 -3.94 -3.70 22.30
CA TYR A 67 -3.77 -2.58 21.39
C TYR A 67 -2.67 -1.61 21.84
N ASP A 68 -2.62 -1.28 23.13
CA ASP A 68 -1.60 -0.35 23.65
C ASP A 68 -0.18 -0.93 23.54
N ASP A 69 -0.03 -2.24 23.72
CA ASP A 69 1.25 -2.92 23.56
C ASP A 69 1.68 -2.99 22.09
N LEU A 70 0.72 -3.10 21.16
CA LEU A 70 0.97 -2.98 19.72
C LEU A 70 1.46 -1.58 19.37
N CYS A 71 0.76 -0.53 19.84
CA CYS A 71 1.15 0.86 19.62
C CYS A 71 2.58 1.13 20.11
N LYS A 72 2.92 0.66 21.32
CA LYS A 72 4.29 0.81 21.87
C LYS A 72 5.36 0.09 21.05
N LYS A 73 5.03 -1.07 20.47
CA LYS A 73 5.98 -1.83 19.64
C LYS A 73 6.22 -1.19 18.27
N LEU A 74 5.24 -0.47 17.74
CA LEU A 74 5.32 0.16 16.42
C LEU A 74 5.82 1.61 16.46
N ALA A 75 5.71 2.28 17.62
CA ALA A 75 6.25 3.62 17.86
C ALA A 75 7.80 3.61 17.83
N ALA A 76 8.37 3.53 16.62
CA ALA A 76 9.78 3.75 16.33
C ALA A 76 10.14 5.23 16.42
#